data_AF-A0A317E0E5-F1
#
_entry.id   AF-A0A317E0E5-F1
#
_cell.length_a   1.000
_cell.length_b   1.000
_cell.length_c   1.000
_cell.angle_alpha   90.00
_cell.angle_beta   90.00
_cell.angle_gamma   90.00
#
_symmetry.space_group_name_H-M   'P 1'
#
loop_
_entity.id
_entity.type
_entity.pdbx_description
1 polymer ?
#
loop_
_entity_poly.entity_id
_entity_poly.type
_entity_poly.pdbx_seq_one_letter_code
_entity_poly.pdbx_strand_id
1 'polypeptide(L)'
;MIQSPNDFSLDPRLAGDTIPLGDFPLSRVLMMDECRYPWVILVPRRDRLIELTDLSEAETETLWGELRQTSAAIASLGTKLNVGALGNVVAQLHIHVIARTPGDPAWPGPVWGHSPRQPWPDAQARDARAAELRARLGLAAATK
;
A
#
# COMPACT_ATOMS: atom_id res chain seq x y z
N MET A 1 7.74 -28.17 -5.10
CA MET A 1 7.16 -28.15 -3.73
C MET A 1 6.03 -27.14 -3.77
N ILE A 2 4.80 -27.56 -3.45
CA ILE A 2 3.63 -26.69 -3.50
C ILE A 2 3.59 -25.96 -2.15
N GLN A 3 3.78 -24.64 -2.15
CA GLN A 3 3.71 -23.81 -0.93
C GLN A 3 2.28 -23.89 -0.37
N SER A 4 2.16 -24.19 0.92
CA SER A 4 0.88 -24.21 1.62
C SER A 4 0.34 -22.78 1.78
N PRO A 5 -0.99 -22.58 1.76
CA PRO A 5 -1.63 -21.26 1.82
C PRO A 5 -1.46 -20.49 3.16
N ASN A 6 -0.61 -20.96 4.07
CA ASN A 6 -0.52 -20.49 5.46
C ASN A 6 0.80 -19.80 5.85
N ASP A 7 1.75 -19.60 4.92
CA ASP A 7 3.10 -19.11 5.28
C ASP A 7 3.29 -17.58 5.14
N PHE A 8 2.24 -16.82 4.81
CA PHE A 8 2.33 -15.35 4.77
C PHE A 8 2.15 -14.73 6.17
N SER A 9 3.15 -13.97 6.62
CA SER A 9 3.04 -13.04 7.75
C SER A 9 3.46 -11.65 7.31
N LEU A 10 2.67 -10.63 7.66
CA LEU A 10 3.04 -9.23 7.43
C LEU A 10 4.21 -8.85 8.35
N ASP A 11 5.18 -8.12 7.81
CA ASP A 11 6.30 -7.58 8.60
C ASP A 11 5.78 -6.71 9.76
N PRO A 12 6.30 -6.85 10.99
CA PRO A 12 5.82 -6.10 12.15
C PRO A 12 5.88 -4.58 11.99
N ARG A 13 6.85 -4.04 11.24
CA ARG A 13 6.94 -2.60 10.97
C ARG A 13 5.84 -2.15 10.02
N LEU A 14 5.57 -2.92 8.96
CA LEU A 14 4.42 -2.65 8.09
C LEU A 14 3.11 -2.73 8.87
N ALA A 15 2.97 -3.73 9.75
CA ALA A 15 1.78 -3.85 10.61
C ALA A 15 1.62 -2.67 11.58
N GLY A 16 2.72 -2.14 12.14
CA GLY A 16 2.70 -1.01 13.07
C GLY A 16 2.53 0.36 12.41
N ASP A 17 2.92 0.50 11.15
CA ASP A 17 2.91 1.77 10.42
C ASP A 17 1.69 1.94 9.49
N THR A 18 0.83 0.93 9.39
CA THR A 18 -0.27 0.90 8.43
C THR A 18 -1.61 0.43 9.03
N ILE A 19 -2.69 0.74 8.31
CA ILE A 19 -4.05 0.31 8.58
C ILE A 19 -4.48 -0.69 7.50
N PRO A 20 -4.96 -1.90 7.84
CA PRO A 20 -5.43 -2.86 6.85
C PRO A 20 -6.72 -2.40 6.17
N LEU A 21 -6.71 -2.38 4.84
CA LEU A 21 -7.90 -2.08 4.03
C LEU A 21 -8.64 -3.34 3.60
N GLY A 22 -7.90 -4.41 3.27
CA GLY A 22 -8.46 -5.68 2.81
C GLY A 22 -7.42 -6.46 2.02
N ASP A 23 -7.90 -7.31 1.13
CA ASP A 23 -7.06 -8.17 0.30
C ASP A 23 -7.54 -8.17 -1.15
N PHE A 24 -6.58 -8.06 -2.06
CA PHE A 24 -6.72 -8.48 -3.45
C PHE A 24 -6.33 -9.95 -3.61
N PRO A 25 -6.48 -10.56 -4.81
CA PRO A 25 -6.11 -11.96 -5.01
C PRO A 25 -4.68 -12.29 -4.54
N LEU A 26 -3.69 -11.48 -4.92
CA LEU A 26 -2.30 -11.65 -4.53
C LEU A 26 -1.95 -10.82 -3.30
N SER A 27 -2.29 -9.52 -3.28
CA SER A 27 -1.74 -8.60 -2.28
C SER A 27 -2.66 -8.30 -1.09
N ARG A 28 -2.07 -8.21 0.10
CA ARG A 28 -2.64 -7.48 1.25
C ARG A 28 -2.61 -5.99 0.91
N VAL A 29 -3.73 -5.30 1.11
CA VAL A 29 -3.88 -3.88 0.81
C VAL A 29 -3.91 -3.09 2.12
N LEU A 30 -2.99 -2.14 2.23
CA LEU A 30 -2.73 -1.34 3.43
C LEU A 30 -2.84 0.15 3.12
N MET A 31 -3.26 0.95 4.10
CA MET A 31 -3.15 2.41 4.08
C MET A 31 -2.02 2.83 5.01
N MET A 32 -1.08 3.65 4.55
CA MET A 32 -0.06 4.21 5.44
C MET A 32 -0.72 5.09 6.52
N ASP A 33 -0.27 5.00 7.78
CA ASP A 33 -0.72 5.87 8.88
C ASP A 33 -0.10 7.27 8.79
N GLU A 34 -0.29 7.93 7.65
CA GLU A 34 0.26 9.23 7.29
C GLU A 34 -0.85 10.09 6.68
N CYS A 35 -1.26 11.15 7.37
CA CYS A 35 -2.45 11.89 7.01
C CYS A 35 -2.25 12.90 5.87
N ARG A 36 -0.99 13.23 5.53
CA ARG A 36 -0.67 14.26 4.52
C ARG A 36 -0.79 13.76 3.07
N TYR A 37 -0.80 12.45 2.85
CA TYR A 37 -0.81 11.88 1.50
C TYR A 37 -1.83 10.72 1.40
N PRO A 38 -2.65 10.65 0.33
CA PRO A 38 -3.36 9.43 0.00
C PRO A 38 -2.36 8.35 -0.43
N TRP A 39 -2.10 7.39 0.46
CA TRP A 39 -1.01 6.44 0.34
C TRP A 39 -1.48 5.01 0.62
N VAL A 40 -1.54 4.20 -0.44
CA VAL A 40 -1.84 2.77 -0.40
C VAL A 40 -0.55 1.97 -0.57
N ILE A 41 -0.44 0.84 0.13
CA ILE A 41 0.68 -0.10 0.01
C ILE A 41 0.11 -1.48 -0.32
N LEU A 42 0.67 -2.12 -1.34
CA LEU A 42 0.39 -3.51 -1.71
C LEU A 42 1.51 -4.41 -1.22
N VAL A 43 1.16 -5.49 -0.52
CA VAL A 43 2.12 -6.50 -0.02
C VAL A 43 1.71 -7.86 -0.58
N PRO A 44 2.38 -8.39 -1.63
CA PRO A 44 2.11 -9.73 -2.16
C PRO A 44 2.15 -10.80 -1.05
N ARG A 45 1.10 -11.62 -0.96
CA ARG A 45 0.93 -12.60 0.14
C ARG A 45 1.60 -13.93 -0.17
N ARG A 46 2.93 -13.88 -0.23
CA ARG A 46 3.83 -15.02 -0.37
C ARG A 46 4.94 -14.92 0.65
N ASP A 47 5.44 -16.06 1.10
CA ASP A 47 6.54 -16.09 2.05
C ASP A 47 7.85 -15.65 1.37
N ARG A 48 8.71 -14.94 2.12
CA ARG A 48 10.09 -14.58 1.75
C ARG A 48 10.30 -13.78 0.45
N LEU A 49 9.27 -13.14 -0.11
CA LEU A 49 9.49 -12.22 -1.22
C LEU A 49 10.19 -10.96 -0.72
N ILE A 50 11.27 -10.57 -1.39
CA ILE A 50 12.04 -9.35 -1.12
C ILE A 50 11.95 -8.42 -2.33
N GLU A 51 12.17 -8.98 -3.52
CA GLU A 51 12.25 -8.24 -4.77
C GLU A 51 11.11 -8.59 -5.73
N LEU A 52 10.81 -7.69 -6.68
CA LEU A 52 9.87 -7.99 -7.76
C LEU A 52 10.31 -9.21 -8.60
N THR A 53 11.62 -9.46 -8.69
CA THR A 53 12.19 -10.62 -9.40
C THR A 53 11.94 -11.96 -8.70
N ASP A 54 11.49 -11.96 -7.44
CA ASP A 54 11.14 -13.17 -6.72
C ASP A 54 9.76 -13.71 -7.12
N LEU A 55 8.93 -12.89 -7.77
CA LEU A 55 7.62 -13.26 -8.26
C LEU A 55 7.73 -14.14 -9.52
N SER A 56 6.85 -15.13 -9.65
CA SER A 56 6.65 -15.78 -10.93
C SER A 56 6.05 -14.82 -11.96
N GLU A 57 6.09 -15.19 -13.25
CA GLU A 57 5.51 -14.39 -14.33
C GLU A 57 4.00 -14.16 -14.12
N ALA A 58 3.26 -15.20 -13.75
CA ALA A 58 1.83 -15.11 -13.46
C ALA A 58 1.52 -14.19 -12.26
N GLU A 59 2.37 -14.22 -11.23
CA GLU A 59 2.21 -13.33 -10.07
C GLU A 59 2.57 -11.88 -10.41
N THR A 60 3.57 -11.68 -11.28
CA THR A 60 3.94 -10.36 -11.80
C THR A 60 2.79 -9.74 -12.58
N GLU A 61 2.13 -10.52 -13.45
CA GLU A 61 0.94 -10.06 -14.18
C GLU A 61 -0.21 -9.70 -13.22
N THR A 62 -0.44 -10.54 -12.21
CA THR A 62 -1.47 -10.31 -11.19
C THR A 62 -1.17 -9.02 -10.41
N LEU A 63 0.07 -8.86 -9.92
CA LEU A 63 0.51 -7.65 -9.20
C LEU A 63 0.36 -6.41 -10.08
N TRP A 64 0.70 -6.50 -11.37
CA TRP A 64 0.54 -5.37 -12.29
C TRP A 64 -0.93 -4.95 -12.44
N GLY A 65 -1.84 -5.92 -12.51
CA GLY A 65 -3.28 -5.67 -12.48
C GLY A 65 -3.72 -4.93 -11.22
N GLU A 66 -3.28 -5.40 -10.05
CA GLU A 66 -3.58 -4.79 -8.75
C GLU A 66 -2.99 -3.37 -8.63
N LEU A 67 -1.78 -3.12 -9.14
CA LEU A 67 -1.15 -1.80 -9.19
C LEU A 67 -1.93 -0.84 -10.09
N ARG A 68 -2.41 -1.30 -11.25
CA ARG A 68 -3.25 -0.48 -12.14
C ARG A 68 -4.59 -0.15 -11.50
N GLN A 69 -5.25 -1.12 -10.88
CA GLN A 69 -6.50 -0.91 -10.14
C GLN A 69 -6.32 0.11 -9.02
N THR A 70 -5.29 -0.05 -8.20
CA THR A 70 -4.98 0.84 -7.08
C THR A 70 -4.67 2.26 -7.56
N SER A 71 -3.82 2.36 -8.59
CA SER A 71 -3.46 3.64 -9.20
C SER A 71 -4.68 4.38 -9.73
N ALA A 72 -5.55 3.70 -10.48
CA ALA A 72 -6.78 4.30 -11.00
C ALA A 72 -7.74 4.75 -9.88
N ALA A 73 -7.88 3.93 -8.84
CA ALA A 73 -8.78 4.20 -7.71
C ALA A 73 -8.43 5.49 -6.95
N ILE A 74 -7.14 5.79 -6.80
CA ILE A 74 -6.66 6.97 -6.06
C ILE A 74 -6.18 8.12 -6.95
N ALA A 75 -6.17 7.95 -8.28
CA ALA A 75 -5.68 8.96 -9.22
C ALA A 75 -6.36 10.32 -9.03
N SER A 76 -7.67 10.35 -8.78
CA SER A 76 -8.44 11.59 -8.59
C SER A 76 -8.20 12.28 -7.24
N LEU A 77 -7.44 11.66 -6.33
CA LEU A 77 -7.06 12.26 -5.04
C LEU A 77 -5.82 13.16 -5.13
N GLY A 78 -5.20 13.23 -6.30
CA GLY A 78 -4.09 14.14 -6.57
C GLY A 78 -3.98 14.45 -8.07
N THR A 79 -2.87 15.08 -8.45
CA THR A 79 -2.59 15.42 -9.86
C THR A 79 -1.50 14.54 -10.46
N LYS A 80 -0.78 13.77 -9.64
CA LYS A 80 0.26 12.83 -10.07
C LYS A 80 0.30 11.61 -9.15
N LEU A 81 0.66 10.46 -9.71
CA LEU A 81 0.96 9.26 -8.93
C LEU A 81 2.46 9.04 -8.78
N ASN A 82 2.89 8.57 -7.61
CA ASN A 82 4.19 7.95 -7.40
C ASN A 82 3.96 6.47 -7.06
N VAL A 83 4.69 5.59 -7.74
CA VAL A 83 4.66 4.14 -7.51
C VAL A 83 6.09 3.68 -7.31
N GLY A 84 6.35 2.88 -6.28
CA GLY A 84 7.71 2.42 -6.00
C GLY A 84 7.77 1.19 -5.09
N ALA A 85 8.63 0.24 -5.46
CA ALA A 85 9.14 -0.81 -4.60
C ALA A 85 10.55 -0.39 -4.18
N LEU A 86 10.80 -0.26 -2.87
CA LEU A 86 12.09 0.25 -2.35
C LEU A 86 12.74 -0.75 -1.40
N GLY A 87 12.11 -1.07 -0.28
CA GLY A 87 12.53 -2.19 0.57
C GLY A 87 13.80 -2.01 1.42
N ASN A 88 14.52 -0.87 1.35
CA ASN A 88 15.81 -0.71 2.05
C ASN A 88 15.75 -0.88 3.59
N VAL A 89 14.61 -0.62 4.22
CA VAL A 89 14.42 -0.72 5.68
C VAL A 89 13.60 -1.94 6.08
N VAL A 90 12.59 -2.29 5.28
CA VAL A 90 11.76 -3.48 5.46
C VAL A 90 11.93 -4.34 4.20
N ALA A 91 12.60 -5.47 4.34
CA ALA A 91 12.95 -6.32 3.21
C ALA A 91 11.74 -6.98 2.55
N GLN A 92 10.67 -7.28 3.30
CA GLN A 92 9.47 -7.89 2.74
C GLN A 92 8.93 -7.03 1.57
N LEU A 93 8.74 -7.64 0.41
CA LEU A 93 8.28 -6.96 -0.79
C LEU A 93 6.98 -6.20 -0.54
N HIS A 94 7.02 -4.90 -0.77
CA HIS A 94 5.87 -4.02 -0.69
C HIS A 94 5.99 -2.89 -1.72
N ILE A 95 4.86 -2.51 -2.30
CA ILE A 95 4.80 -1.51 -3.36
C ILE A 95 3.93 -0.36 -2.89
N HIS A 96 4.51 0.83 -2.86
CA HIS A 96 3.80 2.06 -2.52
C HIS A 96 3.07 2.61 -3.76
N VAL A 97 1.84 3.09 -3.56
CA VAL A 97 1.05 3.84 -4.55
C VAL A 97 0.52 5.10 -3.87
N ILE A 98 0.96 6.26 -4.34
CA ILE A 98 0.79 7.54 -3.62
C ILE A 98 0.24 8.59 -4.57
N ALA A 99 -0.89 9.21 -4.21
CA ALA A 99 -1.38 10.40 -4.90
C ALA A 99 -0.65 11.65 -4.38
N ARG A 100 -0.18 12.47 -5.31
CA ARG A 100 0.67 13.65 -5.08
C ARG A 100 0.04 14.87 -5.73
N THR A 101 0.27 16.03 -5.13
CA THR A 101 -0.27 17.32 -5.61
C THR A 101 0.76 18.42 -5.40
N PRO A 102 0.94 19.37 -6.33
CA PRO A 102 1.74 20.57 -6.09
C PRO A 102 1.35 21.25 -4.77
N GLY A 103 2.35 21.52 -3.93
CA GLY A 103 2.15 22.10 -2.61
C GLY A 103 1.92 21.07 -1.49
N ASP A 104 1.85 19.78 -1.79
CA ASP A 104 2.01 18.76 -0.75
C ASP A 104 3.40 18.90 -0.10
N PRO A 105 3.57 18.50 1.17
CA PRO A 105 4.76 18.88 1.94
C PRO A 105 6.09 18.40 1.37
N ALA A 106 6.10 17.34 0.56
CA ALA A 106 7.32 16.80 -0.06
C ALA A 106 7.47 17.17 -1.54
N TRP A 107 6.55 17.93 -2.14
CA TRP A 107 6.62 18.29 -3.55
C TRP A 107 7.81 19.25 -3.85
N PRO A 108 8.55 19.08 -4.97
CA PRO A 108 8.41 18.06 -6.02
C PRO A 108 9.21 16.77 -5.74
N GLY A 109 9.82 16.66 -4.56
CA GLY A 109 10.62 15.52 -4.16
C GLY A 109 9.81 14.25 -3.79
N PRO A 110 10.53 13.16 -3.48
CA PRO A 110 9.92 11.95 -2.94
C PRO A 110 9.36 12.17 -1.53
N VAL A 111 8.27 11.49 -1.19
CA VAL A 111 7.75 11.49 0.20
C VAL A 111 8.66 10.70 1.16
N TRP A 112 9.37 9.69 0.64
CA TRP A 112 10.21 8.80 1.45
C TRP A 112 11.39 9.56 2.05
N GLY A 113 11.49 9.59 3.37
CA GLY A 113 12.57 10.26 4.08
C GLY A 113 12.47 11.80 4.12
N HIS A 114 11.42 12.40 3.56
CA HIS A 114 11.26 13.86 3.56
C HIS A 114 11.02 14.44 4.97
N SER A 115 10.16 13.79 5.76
CA SER A 115 9.82 14.24 7.11
C SER A 115 9.35 13.08 7.99
N PRO A 116 9.40 13.22 9.32
CA PRO A 116 8.75 12.27 10.24
C PRO A 116 7.28 12.07 9.88
N ARG A 117 6.78 10.86 10.10
CA ARG A 117 5.37 10.51 9.88
C ARG A 117 4.46 11.39 10.72
N GLN A 118 3.37 11.88 10.13
CA GLN A 118 2.30 12.56 10.84
C GLN A 118 1.06 11.67 10.88
N PRO A 119 0.72 11.08 12.04
CA PRO A 119 -0.47 10.26 12.16
C PRO A 119 -1.73 11.09 11.94
N TRP A 120 -2.84 10.41 11.72
CA TRP A 120 -4.15 11.05 11.63
C TRP A 120 -4.51 11.78 12.94
N PRO A 121 -5.22 12.92 12.87
CA PRO A 121 -5.53 13.74 14.04
C PRO A 121 -6.38 12.99 15.07
N ASP A 122 -7.24 12.10 14.61
CA ASP A 122 -8.06 11.22 15.43
C ASP A 122 -8.45 9.94 14.67
N ALA A 123 -9.02 8.97 15.39
CA ALA A 123 -9.47 7.71 14.82
C ALA A 123 -10.61 7.89 13.81
N GLN A 124 -11.47 8.90 13.97
CA GLN A 124 -12.60 9.13 13.08
C GLN A 124 -12.11 9.57 11.69
N ALA A 125 -11.17 10.50 11.61
CA ALA A 125 -10.57 10.97 10.36
C ALA A 125 -9.80 9.83 9.65
N ARG A 126 -9.04 9.05 10.42
CA ARG A 126 -8.34 7.86 9.92
C ARG A 126 -9.30 6.83 9.34
N ASP A 127 -10.33 6.48 10.09
CA ASP A 127 -11.28 5.43 9.71
C ASP A 127 -12.16 5.88 8.54
N ALA A 128 -12.49 7.18 8.45
CA ALA A 128 -13.16 7.78 7.30
C ALA A 128 -12.31 7.67 6.03
N ARG A 129 -11.00 7.98 6.09
CA ARG A 129 -10.10 7.78 4.94
C ARG A 129 -9.98 6.31 4.57
N ALA A 130 -9.85 5.42 5.56
CA ALA A 130 -9.78 3.98 5.31
C ALA A 130 -11.05 3.47 4.63
N ALA A 131 -12.24 3.93 5.05
CA ALA A 131 -13.51 3.60 4.42
C ALA A 131 -13.60 4.12 2.98
N GLU A 132 -13.18 5.36 2.74
CA GLU A 132 -13.12 5.94 1.38
C GLU A 132 -12.23 5.10 0.46
N LEU A 133 -11.02 4.75 0.92
CA LEU A 133 -10.09 3.96 0.12
C LEU A 133 -10.62 2.54 -0.15
N ARG A 134 -11.24 1.87 0.85
CA ARG A 134 -11.88 0.57 0.62
C ARG A 134 -12.94 0.65 -0.48
N ALA A 135 -13.82 1.65 -0.41
CA ALA A 135 -14.86 1.85 -1.42
C ALA A 135 -14.26 2.08 -2.82
N ARG A 136 -13.25 2.96 -2.94
CA ARG A 136 -12.55 3.22 -4.21
C ARG A 136 -11.86 1.99 -4.77
N LEU A 137 -11.32 1.13 -3.91
CA LEU A 137 -10.59 -0.08 -4.29
C LEU A 137 -11.50 -1.29 -4.54
N GLY A 138 -12.81 -1.16 -4.29
CA GLY A 138 -13.76 -2.28 -4.40
C GLY A 138 -13.57 -3.36 -3.33
N LEU A 139 -13.02 -2.99 -2.17
CA LEU A 139 -12.79 -3.89 -1.05
C LEU A 139 -14.01 -3.90 -0.12
N ALA A 140 -14.37 -5.09 0.37
CA ALA A 140 -15.36 -5.22 1.43
C ALA A 140 -14.87 -4.53 2.71
N ALA A 141 -15.80 -4.08 3.55
CA ALA A 141 -15.45 -3.60 4.88
C ALA A 141 -14.73 -4.72 5.64
N ALA A 142 -13.62 -4.40 6.31
CA ALA A 142 -12.93 -5.36 7.14
C ALA A 142 -13.90 -5.88 8.22
N THR A 143 -14.21 -7.17 8.17
CA THR A 143 -14.95 -7.84 9.25
C THR A 143 -14.07 -7.76 10.50
N LYS A 144 -14.64 -7.23 11.59
CA LYS A 144 -13.96 -7.16 12.90
C LYS A 144 -13.52 -8.53 13.39
#